data_AF-A0A5C7G638-F1
#
_entry.id   AF-A0A5C7G638-F1
#
_cell.length_a   1.000
_cell.length_b   1.000
_cell.length_c   1.000
_cell.angle_alpha   90.00
_cell.angle_beta   90.00
_cell.angle_gamma   90.00
#
_symmetry.space_group_name_H-M   'P 1'
#
loop_
_entity.id
_entity.type
_entity.pdbx_description
1 polymer ?
#
loop_
_entity_poly.entity_id
_entity_poly.type
_entity_poly.pdbx_seq_one_letter_code
_entity_poly.pdbx_strand_id
1 'polypeptide(L)' 'MSTVTKEADTQAEPLAVSTSEDLLKHARARRLAALKAAEGLWKDRPDIPKDGVKAQDLLRSEWQ' A
#
# COMPACT_ATOMS: atom_id res chain seq x y z
N MET A 1 47.30 22.51 29.97
CA MET A 1 47.12 22.39 28.51
C MET A 1 45.82 21.66 28.26
N SER A 2 44.73 22.41 28.09
CA SER A 2 43.38 21.87 27.90
C SER A 2 43.19 21.46 26.44
N THR A 3 42.94 20.18 26.18
CA THR A 3 42.58 19.71 24.84
C THR A 3 41.07 19.86 24.66
N VAL A 4 40.68 20.90 23.93
CA VAL A 4 39.32 21.18 23.48
C VAL A 4 38.83 20.03 22.59
N THR A 5 37.75 19.37 23.02
CA THR A 5 36.93 18.49 22.21
C THR A 5 36.33 19.28 21.05
N LYS A 6 36.74 18.96 19.82
CA LYS A 6 36.17 19.51 18.59
C LYS A 6 34.92 18.71 18.25
N GLU A 7 33.76 19.23 18.60
CA GLU A 7 32.48 18.67 18.18
C GLU A 7 32.36 18.85 16.66
N ALA A 8 32.15 17.73 15.97
CA ALA A 8 31.89 17.73 14.54
C ALA A 8 30.46 18.26 14.33
N ASP A 9 30.37 19.49 13.83
CA ASP A 9 29.16 20.07 13.26
C ASP A 9 28.59 19.09 12.22
N THR A 10 27.61 18.30 12.64
CA THR A 10 26.83 17.49 11.72
C THR A 10 25.81 18.44 11.12
N GLN A 11 26.12 18.98 9.94
CA GLN A 11 25.15 19.68 9.11
C GLN A 11 23.94 18.77 8.93
N ALA A 12 22.85 19.07 9.64
CA ALA A 12 21.58 18.41 9.45
C ALA A 12 21.11 18.71 8.02
N GLU A 13 21.04 17.69 7.17
CA GLU A 13 20.33 17.80 5.90
C GLU A 13 18.91 18.31 6.18
N PRO A 14 18.37 19.23 5.35
CA PRO A 14 17.03 19.72 5.55
C PRO A 14 16.08 18.53 5.34
N LEU A 15 15.49 18.06 6.43
CA LEU A 15 14.37 17.12 6.39
C LEU A 15 13.28 17.79 5.55
N ALA A 16 13.15 17.37 4.30
CA ALA A 16 12.10 17.82 3.42
C ALA A 16 10.77 17.55 4.12
N VAL A 17 10.17 18.62 4.66
CA VAL A 17 8.86 18.54 5.31
C VAL A 17 7.87 18.26 4.18
N SER A 18 7.62 16.98 3.93
CA SER A 18 6.63 16.54 2.97
C SER A 18 5.31 17.16 3.36
N THR A 19 4.74 17.99 2.50
CA THR A 19 3.45 18.59 2.77
C THR A 19 2.40 17.47 2.88
N SER A 20 1.31 17.72 3.61
CA SER A 20 0.21 16.75 3.75
C SER A 20 -0.33 16.29 2.39
N GLU A 21 -0.29 17.18 1.39
CA GLU A 21 -0.67 16.87 0.01
C GLU A 21 0.27 15.86 -0.66
N ASP A 22 1.58 15.97 -0.44
CA ASP A 22 2.56 15.05 -1.02
C ASP A 22 2.44 13.65 -0.42
N LEU A 23 2.19 13.57 0.89
CA LEU A 23 1.89 12.31 1.58
C LEU A 23 0.63 11.64 1.02
N LEU A 24 -0.43 12.41 0.78
CA LEU A 24 -1.67 11.92 0.17
C LEU A 24 -1.45 11.45 -1.27
N LYS A 25 -0.69 12.20 -2.09
CA LYS A 25 -0.35 11.80 -3.46
C LYS A 25 0.42 10.47 -3.47
N HIS A 26 1.41 10.31 -2.60
CA HIS A 26 2.15 9.06 -2.45
C HIS A 26 1.26 7.89 -2.00
N ALA A 27 0.34 8.11 -1.06
CA ALA A 27 -0.61 7.09 -0.64
C ALA A 27 -1.51 6.64 -1.79
N ARG A 28 -2.04 7.58 -2.58
CA ARG A 28 -2.86 7.26 -3.77
C ARG A 28 -2.08 6.51 -4.83
N ALA A 29 -0.83 6.92 -5.10
CA ALA A 29 0.03 6.25 -6.07
C ALA A 29 0.29 4.78 -5.68
N ARG A 30 0.62 4.52 -4.40
CA ARG A 30 0.80 3.15 -3.89
C ARG A 30 -0.47 2.30 -4.01
N ARG A 31 -1.63 2.87 -3.62
CA ARG A 31 -2.92 2.19 -3.75
C ARG A 31 -3.21 1.82 -5.20
N LEU A 32 -3.02 2.77 -6.12
CA LEU A 32 -3.30 2.56 -7.54
C LEU A 32 -2.36 1.51 -8.14
N ALA A 33 -1.08 1.50 -7.77
CA ALA A 33 -0.14 0.46 -8.20
C ALA A 33 -0.57 -0.94 -7.73
N ALA A 34 -0.98 -1.08 -6.46
CA ALA A 34 -1.48 -2.35 -5.93
C ALA A 34 -2.77 -2.81 -6.64
N LEU A 35 -3.69 -1.88 -6.91
CA LEU A 35 -4.93 -2.19 -7.64
C LEU A 35 -4.65 -2.62 -9.09
N LYS A 36 -3.73 -1.95 -9.78
CA LYS A 36 -3.31 -2.34 -11.14
C LYS A 36 -2.65 -3.72 -11.16
N ALA A 37 -1.83 -4.04 -10.17
CA ALA A 37 -1.20 -5.36 -10.08
C ALA A 37 -2.24 -6.48 -9.84
N ALA A 38 -3.33 -6.17 -9.14
CA ALA A 38 -4.44 -7.09 -8.89
C ALA A 38 -5.51 -7.08 -10.00
N GLU A 39 -5.42 -6.18 -10.98
CA GLU A 39 -6.43 -6.07 -12.03
C GLU A 39 -6.49 -7.35 -12.86
N GLY A 40 -7.67 -7.93 -12.96
CA GLY A 40 -7.87 -9.18 -13.69
C GLY A 40 -7.29 -10.42 -13.00
N LEU A 41 -6.80 -10.32 -11.76
CA LEU A 41 -6.27 -11.47 -11.01
C LEU A 41 -7.28 -12.62 -10.89
N TRP A 42 -8.57 -12.30 -10.87
CA TRP A 42 -9.66 -13.28 -10.79
C TRP A 42 -10.42 -13.44 -12.11
N LYS A 43 -9.94 -12.80 -13.18
CA LYS A 43 -10.54 -12.92 -14.49
C LYS A 43 -10.28 -14.35 -15.00
N ASP A 44 -11.36 -15.01 -15.40
CA ASP A 44 -11.34 -16.37 -15.94
C ASP A 44 -10.84 -17.47 -14.98
N ARG A 45 -10.88 -17.23 -13.66
CA ARG A 45 -10.71 -18.30 -12.68
C ARG A 45 -11.81 -19.36 -12.87
N PRO A 46 -11.47 -20.65 -13.08
CA PRO A 46 -12.46 -21.69 -13.35
C PRO A 46 -13.17 -22.20 -12.08
N ASP A 47 -12.59 -21.95 -10.91
CA ASP A 47 -13.04 -22.41 -9.60
C ASP A 47 -14.05 -21.48 -8.91
N ILE A 48 -14.23 -20.25 -9.42
CA ILE A 48 -15.15 -19.27 -8.84
C ILE A 48 -16.34 -19.08 -9.79
N PRO A 49 -17.59 -19.16 -9.30
CA PRO A 49 -18.76 -18.82 -10.11
C PRO A 49 -18.66 -17.39 -10.62
N LYS A 50 -18.79 -17.22 -11.94
CA LYS A 50 -18.84 -15.90 -12.59
C LYS A 50 -20.12 -15.12 -12.25
N ASP A 51 -21.15 -15.85 -11.84
CA ASP A 51 -22.44 -15.30 -11.42
C ASP A 51 -22.44 -15.11 -9.90
N GLY A 52 -22.63 -13.86 -9.47
CA GLY A 52 -22.66 -13.48 -8.06
C GLY A 52 -23.79 -14.15 -7.27
N VAL A 53 -24.93 -14.46 -7.91
CA VAL A 53 -26.04 -15.16 -7.25
C VAL A 53 -25.65 -16.60 -6.95
N LYS A 54 -25.07 -17.31 -7.92
CA LYS A 54 -24.57 -18.68 -7.72
C LYS A 54 -23.48 -18.76 -6.66
N ALA A 55 -22.60 -17.74 -6.60
CA ALA A 55 -21.59 -17.66 -5.55
C ALA A 55 -22.24 -17.55 -4.15
N GLN A 56 -23.29 -16.76 -4.00
CA GLN A 56 -24.04 -16.66 -2.73
C GLN A 56 -24.75 -17.96 -2.36
N ASP A 57 -25.30 -18.67 -3.33
CA ASP A 57 -26.00 -19.94 -3.08
C ASP A 57 -25.03 -21.04 -2.64
N LEU A 58 -23.86 -21.14 -3.27
CA LEU A 58 -22.80 -22.08 -2.82
C LEU A 58 -22.38 -21.77 -1.38
N LEU A 59 -22.11 -20.51 -1.05
CA LEU A 59 -21.76 -20.10 0.32
C LEU A 59 -22.84 -20.46 1.34
N ARG A 60 -24.12 -20.31 0.97
CA ARG A 60 -25.23 -20.67 1.84
C ARG A 60 -25.37 -22.18 2.01
N SER A 61 -25.05 -22.97 0.97
CA SER A 61 -25.07 -24.44 1.04
C SER A 61 -24.00 -25.02 1.94
N GLU A 62 -22.86 -24.33 2.12
CA GLU A 62 -21.78 -24.75 3.02
C GLU A 62 -22.16 -24.67 4.51
N TRP A 63 -23.24 -23.95 4.85
CA TRP A 63 -23.67 -23.69 6.23
C TRP A 63 -24.89 -24.53 6.66
N GLN A 64 -25.36 -25.45 5.82
CA GLN A 64 -26.40 -26.44 6.14
C GLN A 64 -25.77 -27.72 6.70
#